data_AF-A0A2D4NTK8-F1
#
_entry.id   AF-A0A2D4NTK8-F1
#
_cell.length_a   1.000
_cell.length_b   1.000
_cell.length_c   1.000
_cell.angle_alpha   90.00
_cell.angle_beta   90.00
_cell.angle_gamma   90.00
#
_symmetry.space_group_name_H-M   'P 1'
#
loop_
_entity.id
_entity.type
_entity.pdbx_description
1 polymer ?
#
loop_
_entity_poly.entity_id
_entity_poly.type
_entity_poly.pdbx_seq_one_letter_code
_entity_poly.pdbx_strand_id
1 'polypeptide(L)'
;DLENNLRNSGCQNNIKVKSGELLITKDFKIDTSLKKAQVSPQHISLKLRPDEEVNITMQLFEPFESPVDLYILMDFSYSMSDDLDNLKQMGQNLANFLRELTDDYTIGFGKFVDKVIAPQTDMRPVKLQQPWFNADPPFSFKNVIRLTNDINKFSQELMKERISGNLDAPEGGFDAILQTAVCKENIGWRNDSTHILVFSTESAFHYEADGANVLAGILRKNDEKCHLTQAGIYTFDTRQDYPSVPTLVRLLKQSDIIPIFAVTNHSYDYYEKLHKYFQLSEIGRLQEDSS
;
A
#
# COMPACT_ATOMS: atom_id res chain seq x y z
N ASP A 1 -5.34 -46.50 23.37
CA ASP A 1 -4.56 -47.44 22.54
C ASP A 1 -5.00 -47.28 21.08
N LEU A 2 -4.20 -47.76 20.11
CA LEU A 2 -4.52 -47.72 18.69
C LEU A 2 -5.75 -48.60 18.38
N GLU A 3 -6.53 -48.23 17.35
CA GLU A 3 -7.75 -48.97 16.99
C GLU A 3 -7.47 -50.47 16.79
N ASN A 4 -6.38 -50.80 16.09
CA ASN A 4 -5.97 -52.19 15.85
C ASN A 4 -5.70 -52.96 17.16
N ASN A 5 -5.05 -52.32 18.14
CA ASN A 5 -4.75 -52.94 19.44
C ASN A 5 -6.02 -53.16 20.28
N LEU A 6 -6.95 -52.19 20.25
CA LEU A 6 -8.23 -52.29 20.94
C LEU A 6 -9.10 -53.42 20.37
N ARG A 7 -9.13 -53.56 19.04
CA ARG A 7 -9.84 -54.66 18.36
C ARG A 7 -9.24 -56.01 18.71
N ASN A 8 -7.91 -56.13 18.70
CA ASN A 8 -7.20 -57.36 19.09
C ASN A 8 -7.42 -57.74 20.56
N SER A 9 -7.69 -56.76 21.42
CA SER A 9 -7.96 -56.95 22.86
C SER A 9 -9.44 -57.24 23.17
N GLY A 10 -10.28 -57.45 22.16
CA GLY A 10 -11.70 -57.83 22.33
C GLY A 10 -12.69 -56.67 22.49
N CYS A 11 -12.25 -55.41 22.36
CA CYS A 11 -13.18 -54.28 22.27
C CYS A 11 -13.81 -54.22 20.87
N GLN A 12 -15.11 -54.51 20.77
CA GLN A 12 -15.82 -54.49 19.48
C GLN A 12 -16.68 -53.23 19.30
N ASN A 13 -17.67 -53.00 20.15
CA ASN A 13 -18.73 -52.00 19.90
C ASN A 13 -18.52 -50.64 20.57
N ASN A 14 -17.48 -50.48 21.39
CA ASN A 14 -17.26 -49.27 22.20
C ASN A 14 -16.08 -48.42 21.71
N ILE A 15 -15.47 -48.75 20.57
CA ILE A 15 -14.37 -47.96 20.00
C ILE A 15 -14.97 -46.77 19.24
N LYS A 16 -14.68 -45.55 19.69
CA LYS A 16 -15.04 -44.32 18.97
C LYS A 16 -13.80 -43.66 18.37
N VAL A 17 -13.56 -43.89 17.09
CA VAL A 17 -12.53 -43.20 16.32
C VAL A 17 -13.16 -42.01 15.59
N LYS A 18 -13.05 -40.81 16.17
CA LYS A 18 -13.36 -39.53 15.48
C LYS A 18 -12.33 -39.09 14.42
N SER A 19 -12.26 -39.59 13.18
CA SER A 19 -11.30 -39.04 12.21
C SER A 19 -11.53 -37.54 11.93
N GLY A 20 -10.54 -36.88 11.35
CA GLY A 20 -10.74 -35.58 10.73
C GLY A 20 -11.72 -35.68 9.55
N GLU A 21 -12.26 -34.53 9.17
CA GLU A 21 -13.23 -34.38 8.10
C GLU A 21 -12.86 -33.14 7.27
N LEU A 22 -12.72 -33.33 5.96
CA LEU A 22 -12.58 -32.25 4.98
C LEU A 22 -13.84 -32.23 4.14
N LEU A 23 -14.55 -31.10 4.17
CA LEU A 23 -15.77 -30.88 3.40
C LEU A 23 -15.59 -29.66 2.50
N ILE A 24 -15.63 -29.86 1.19
CA ILE A 24 -15.68 -28.76 0.24
C ILE A 24 -17.12 -28.25 0.17
N THR A 25 -17.33 -26.99 0.54
CA THR A 25 -18.68 -26.39 0.61
C THR A 25 -19.00 -25.49 -0.58
N LYS A 26 -17.98 -25.00 -1.30
CA LYS A 26 -18.11 -24.32 -2.59
C LYS A 26 -16.93 -24.69 -3.51
N ASP A 27 -17.25 -25.14 -4.72
CA ASP A 27 -16.30 -25.59 -5.74
C ASP A 27 -16.80 -25.27 -7.15
N PHE A 28 -16.78 -23.98 -7.49
CA PHE A 28 -17.05 -23.51 -8.84
C PHE A 28 -15.81 -23.74 -9.70
N LYS A 29 -16.02 -24.31 -10.89
CA LYS A 29 -14.94 -24.47 -11.87
C LYS A 29 -14.38 -23.11 -12.26
N ILE A 30 -13.06 -23.06 -12.40
CA ILE A 30 -12.35 -21.90 -12.94
C ILE A 30 -12.87 -21.62 -14.35
N ASP A 31 -13.30 -20.37 -14.58
CA ASP A 31 -13.69 -19.87 -15.89
C ASP A 31 -12.57 -18.99 -16.46
N THR A 32 -11.77 -19.54 -17.38
CA THR A 32 -10.62 -18.83 -17.95
C THR A 32 -11.01 -17.70 -18.91
N SER A 33 -12.30 -17.55 -19.23
CA SER A 33 -12.77 -16.41 -20.04
C SER A 33 -12.90 -15.12 -19.23
N LEU A 34 -12.95 -15.22 -17.91
CA LEU A 34 -13.01 -14.06 -17.02
C LEU A 34 -11.61 -13.45 -16.89
N LYS A 35 -11.49 -12.14 -17.12
CA LYS A 35 -10.27 -11.35 -16.88
C LYS A 35 -10.02 -11.11 -15.38
N LYS A 36 -10.17 -12.15 -14.54
CA LYS A 36 -9.94 -12.09 -13.09
C LYS A 36 -9.29 -13.34 -12.55
N ALA A 37 -8.43 -13.16 -11.55
CA ALA A 37 -7.80 -14.26 -10.83
C ALA A 37 -8.86 -15.09 -10.10
N GLN A 38 -8.70 -16.41 -10.12
CA GLN A 38 -9.65 -17.36 -9.56
C GLN A 38 -8.93 -18.49 -8.83
N VAL A 39 -9.56 -19.00 -7.77
CA VAL A 39 -9.09 -20.16 -7.03
C VAL A 39 -10.23 -21.17 -6.86
N SER A 40 -9.92 -22.47 -6.93
CA SER A 40 -10.85 -23.56 -6.62
C SER A 40 -10.19 -24.61 -5.72
N PRO A 41 -10.89 -25.16 -4.71
CA PRO A 41 -12.24 -24.80 -4.27
C PRO A 41 -12.27 -23.46 -3.54
N GLN A 42 -13.42 -22.79 -3.49
CA GLN A 42 -13.54 -21.46 -2.87
C GLN A 42 -13.75 -21.56 -1.37
N HIS A 43 -14.47 -22.58 -0.90
CA HIS A 43 -14.76 -22.75 0.53
C HIS A 43 -14.54 -24.21 0.96
N ILE A 44 -13.71 -24.41 1.99
CA ILE A 44 -13.45 -25.69 2.62
C ILE A 44 -13.76 -25.57 4.12
N SER A 45 -14.52 -26.53 4.65
CA SER A 45 -14.72 -26.73 6.08
C SER A 45 -13.85 -27.90 6.54
N LEU A 46 -12.95 -27.63 7.48
CA LEU A 46 -12.02 -28.62 8.03
C LEU A 46 -12.34 -28.86 9.50
N LYS A 47 -12.37 -30.13 9.87
CA LYS A 47 -12.45 -30.58 11.25
C LYS A 47 -11.30 -31.56 11.48
N LEU A 48 -10.26 -31.14 12.18
CA LEU A 48 -9.06 -31.94 12.37
C LEU A 48 -8.94 -32.38 13.82
N ARG A 49 -8.33 -33.55 14.04
CA ARG A 49 -7.77 -33.87 15.35
C ARG A 49 -6.47 -33.12 15.57
N PRO A 50 -6.07 -32.90 16.83
CA PRO A 50 -4.69 -32.55 17.13
C PRO A 50 -3.74 -33.54 16.46
N ASP A 51 -2.71 -33.01 15.81
CA ASP A 51 -1.64 -33.75 15.11
C ASP A 51 -2.08 -34.55 13.86
N GLU A 52 -3.28 -34.31 13.33
CA GLU A 52 -3.73 -34.89 12.06
C GLU A 52 -3.41 -33.96 10.88
N GLU A 53 -2.68 -34.48 9.90
CA GLU A 53 -2.35 -33.77 8.67
C GLU A 53 -3.39 -34.04 7.58
N VAL A 54 -3.77 -33.01 6.83
CA VAL A 54 -4.67 -33.12 5.68
C VAL A 54 -4.09 -32.32 4.50
N ASN A 55 -4.05 -32.96 3.34
CA ASN A 55 -3.60 -32.34 2.11
C ASN A 55 -4.78 -31.68 1.39
N ILE A 56 -4.63 -30.40 1.05
CA ILE A 56 -5.60 -29.62 0.31
C ILE A 56 -5.00 -29.28 -1.05
N THR A 57 -5.64 -29.74 -2.12
CA THR A 57 -5.26 -29.38 -3.49
C THR A 57 -6.07 -28.17 -3.92
N MET A 58 -5.41 -27.08 -4.29
CA MET A 58 -6.03 -25.88 -4.82
C MET A 58 -5.57 -25.66 -6.26
N GLN A 59 -6.49 -25.22 -7.11
CA GLN A 59 -6.23 -24.78 -8.47
C GLN A 59 -6.27 -23.26 -8.49
N LEU A 60 -5.24 -22.64 -9.08
CA LEU A 60 -5.14 -21.19 -9.26
C LEU A 60 -5.17 -20.88 -10.76
N PHE A 61 -5.90 -19.83 -11.12
CA PHE A 61 -5.87 -19.25 -12.46
C PHE A 61 -5.63 -17.75 -12.34
N GLU A 62 -4.66 -17.28 -13.13
CA GLU A 62 -4.35 -15.87 -13.32
C GLU A 62 -4.56 -15.56 -14.81
N PRO A 63 -5.39 -14.57 -15.16
CA PRO A 63 -5.64 -14.19 -16.54
C PRO A 63 -4.42 -13.48 -17.14
N PHE A 64 -4.25 -13.57 -18.46
CA PHE A 64 -3.17 -12.88 -19.16
C PHE A 64 -3.31 -11.34 -19.12
N GLU A 65 -4.56 -10.84 -19.16
CA GLU A 65 -4.90 -9.43 -18.98
C GLU A 65 -5.87 -9.31 -17.80
N SER A 66 -5.51 -8.50 -16.80
CA SER A 66 -6.38 -8.14 -15.68
C SER A 66 -6.52 -6.62 -15.56
N PRO A 67 -7.63 -6.12 -14.98
CA PRO A 67 -7.74 -4.70 -14.66
C PRO A 67 -6.68 -4.28 -13.65
N VAL A 68 -6.06 -3.11 -13.86
CA VAL A 68 -4.99 -2.59 -12.99
C VAL A 68 -5.36 -1.21 -12.47
N ASP A 69 -5.16 -0.97 -11.18
CA ASP A 69 -5.20 0.35 -10.59
C ASP A 69 -3.78 0.73 -10.16
N LEU A 70 -3.20 1.75 -10.81
CA LEU A 70 -1.87 2.27 -10.49
C LEU A 70 -2.00 3.58 -9.73
N TYR A 71 -1.60 3.61 -8.47
CA TYR A 71 -1.53 4.84 -7.69
C TYR A 71 -0.07 5.22 -7.44
N ILE A 72 0.34 6.38 -7.96
CA ILE A 72 1.68 6.93 -7.71
C ILE A 72 1.60 7.82 -6.48
N LEU A 73 2.38 7.47 -5.46
CA LEU A 73 2.51 8.22 -4.23
C LEU A 73 3.94 8.73 -4.12
N MET A 74 4.12 10.03 -4.34
CA MET A 74 5.44 10.63 -4.50
C MET A 74 5.77 11.60 -3.37
N ASP A 75 7.02 11.55 -2.93
CA ASP A 75 7.64 12.52 -2.04
C ASP A 75 7.82 13.87 -2.76
N PHE A 76 7.39 14.94 -2.10
CA PHE A 76 7.41 16.31 -2.61
C PHE A 76 8.34 17.21 -1.80
N SER A 77 9.24 16.62 -1.01
CA SER A 77 10.37 17.33 -0.41
C SER A 77 11.19 18.07 -1.48
N TYR A 78 11.99 19.04 -1.03
CA TYR A 78 12.67 19.94 -1.97
C TYR A 78 13.67 19.21 -2.87
N SER A 79 14.28 18.14 -2.38
CA SER A 79 15.29 17.38 -3.09
C SER A 79 14.71 16.54 -4.24
N MET A 80 13.41 16.19 -4.20
CA MET A 80 12.68 15.48 -5.27
C MET A 80 12.30 16.37 -6.48
N SER A 81 12.94 17.53 -6.66
CA SER A 81 12.51 18.54 -7.64
C SER A 81 12.77 18.12 -9.08
N ASP A 82 13.91 17.52 -9.35
CA ASP A 82 14.27 16.95 -10.65
C ASP A 82 13.46 15.68 -10.95
N ASP A 83 13.23 14.83 -9.94
CA ASP A 83 12.35 13.66 -10.06
C ASP A 83 10.93 14.06 -10.49
N LEU A 84 10.38 15.14 -9.92
CA LEU A 84 9.06 15.65 -10.31
C LEU A 84 9.03 16.11 -11.76
N ASP A 85 10.10 16.76 -12.23
CA ASP A 85 10.21 17.20 -13.61
C ASP A 85 10.30 16.01 -14.57
N ASN A 86 10.97 14.93 -14.17
CA ASN A 86 11.02 13.70 -14.94
C ASN A 86 9.69 12.95 -14.93
N LEU A 87 8.99 12.87 -13.79
CA LEU A 87 7.64 12.30 -13.75
C LEU A 87 6.66 13.06 -14.66
N LYS A 88 6.74 14.40 -14.68
CA LYS A 88 5.95 15.24 -15.59
C LYS A 88 6.22 14.95 -17.05
N GLN A 89 7.49 14.76 -17.43
CA GLN A 89 7.87 14.36 -18.79
C GLN A 89 7.41 12.92 -19.11
N MET A 90 7.49 12.02 -18.13
CA MET A 90 7.09 10.62 -18.26
C MET A 90 5.57 10.42 -18.27
N GLY A 91 4.75 11.39 -17.85
CA GLY A 91 3.30 11.22 -17.75
C GLY A 91 2.63 10.71 -19.04
N GLN A 92 3.11 11.13 -20.21
CA GLN A 92 2.63 10.62 -21.50
C GLN A 92 3.19 9.21 -21.84
N ASN A 93 4.41 8.89 -21.42
CA ASN A 93 5.02 7.59 -21.64
C ASN A 93 4.43 6.51 -20.73
N LEU A 94 4.19 6.85 -19.47
CA LEU A 94 3.56 5.96 -18.48
C LEU A 94 2.16 5.54 -18.93
N ALA A 95 1.42 6.46 -19.53
CA ALA A 95 0.13 6.20 -20.14
C ALA A 95 0.20 5.19 -21.29
N ASN A 96 1.22 5.30 -22.15
CA ASN A 96 1.43 4.33 -23.23
C ASN A 96 1.82 2.96 -22.67
N PHE A 97 2.70 2.92 -21.67
CA PHE A 97 3.09 1.69 -20.98
C PHE A 97 1.89 0.98 -20.35
N LEU A 98 1.01 1.71 -19.65
CA LEU A 98 -0.19 1.11 -19.04
C LEU A 98 -1.15 0.54 -20.09
N ARG A 99 -1.31 1.21 -21.24
CA ARG A 99 -2.11 0.71 -22.36
C ARG A 99 -1.52 -0.53 -23.03
N GLU A 100 -0.20 -0.70 -23.00
CA GLU A 100 0.46 -1.91 -23.51
C GLU A 100 0.26 -3.11 -22.59
N LEU A 101 0.07 -2.89 -21.27
CA LEU A 101 -0.14 -3.96 -20.29
C LEU A 101 -1.60 -4.42 -20.21
N THR A 102 -2.55 -3.48 -20.22
CA THR A 102 -3.97 -3.81 -20.10
C THR A 102 -4.84 -2.73 -20.73
N ASP A 103 -5.94 -3.14 -21.34
CA ASP A 103 -6.98 -2.21 -21.83
C ASP A 103 -7.81 -1.59 -20.68
N ASP A 104 -7.71 -2.14 -19.47
CA ASP A 104 -8.53 -1.75 -18.31
C ASP A 104 -7.70 -1.25 -17.13
N TYR A 105 -7.11 -0.06 -17.28
CA TYR A 105 -6.34 0.59 -16.23
C TYR A 105 -7.02 1.84 -15.65
N THR A 106 -6.69 2.13 -14.40
CA THR A 106 -6.83 3.48 -13.84
C THR A 106 -5.50 3.94 -13.27
N ILE A 107 -5.25 5.24 -13.33
CA ILE A 107 -4.06 5.88 -12.79
C ILE A 107 -4.45 7.02 -11.84
N GLY A 108 -3.75 7.12 -10.71
CA GLY A 108 -3.96 8.12 -9.68
C GLY A 108 -2.65 8.68 -9.16
N PHE A 109 -2.73 9.80 -8.45
CA PHE A 109 -1.58 10.52 -7.94
C PHE A 109 -1.84 11.11 -6.56
N GLY A 110 -0.92 10.85 -5.65
CA GLY A 110 -0.85 11.46 -4.34
C GLY A 110 0.55 12.01 -4.09
N LYS A 111 0.62 13.04 -3.24
CA LYS A 111 1.88 13.63 -2.82
C LYS A 111 1.97 13.74 -1.31
N PHE A 112 3.17 13.62 -0.77
CA PHE A 112 3.44 13.77 0.66
C PHE A 112 4.73 14.55 0.91
N VAL A 113 4.83 15.15 2.10
CA VAL A 113 6.08 15.64 2.66
C VAL A 113 6.11 15.15 4.10
N ASP A 114 5.68 15.98 5.07
CA ASP A 114 5.70 15.61 6.47
C ASP A 114 4.67 16.40 7.31
N LYS A 115 4.51 16.02 8.57
CA LYS A 115 3.63 16.68 9.54
C LYS A 115 4.00 18.15 9.68
N VAL A 116 3.00 19.03 9.62
CA VAL A 116 3.21 20.50 9.70
C VAL A 116 3.28 20.94 11.17
N ILE A 117 4.34 20.53 11.84
CA ILE A 117 4.61 20.82 13.25
C ILE A 117 6.12 20.84 13.51
N ALA A 118 6.57 21.57 14.53
CA ALA A 118 7.95 21.48 14.97
C ALA A 118 8.20 20.11 15.65
N PRO A 119 9.38 19.49 15.50
CA PRO A 119 10.57 20.00 14.81
C PRO A 119 10.61 19.69 13.30
N GLN A 120 9.67 18.89 12.78
CA GLN A 120 9.66 18.48 11.37
C GLN A 120 9.56 19.67 10.43
N THR A 121 8.78 20.69 10.78
CA THR A 121 8.56 21.88 9.95
C THR A 121 9.00 23.16 10.67
N ASP A 122 9.61 24.07 9.90
CA ASP A 122 9.90 25.44 10.37
C ASP A 122 8.60 26.27 10.47
N MET A 123 8.15 26.49 11.71
CA MET A 123 6.87 27.15 12.00
C MET A 123 6.89 28.67 11.86
N ARG A 124 7.99 29.29 11.42
CA ARG A 124 8.01 30.74 11.16
C ARG A 124 7.02 31.07 10.03
N PRO A 125 6.19 32.12 10.14
CA PRO A 125 5.16 32.43 9.13
C PRO A 125 5.69 32.52 7.69
N VAL A 126 6.88 33.08 7.51
CA VAL A 126 7.53 33.18 6.19
C VAL A 126 7.89 31.81 5.60
N LYS A 127 8.23 30.83 6.44
CA LYS A 127 8.57 29.47 6.04
C LYS A 127 7.34 28.59 5.83
N LEU A 128 6.30 28.77 6.64
CA LEU A 128 5.01 28.13 6.40
C LEU A 128 4.36 28.61 5.10
N GLN A 129 4.58 29.86 4.69
CA GLN A 129 4.10 30.35 3.39
C GLN A 129 4.95 29.81 2.24
N GLN A 130 6.26 29.77 2.41
CA GLN A 130 7.19 29.41 1.36
C GLN A 130 8.49 28.86 1.98
N PRO A 131 8.61 27.55 2.12
CA PRO A 131 9.71 26.95 2.88
C PRO A 131 11.04 26.99 2.08
N TRP A 132 10.97 26.88 0.75
CA TRP A 132 12.07 27.17 -0.22
C TRP A 132 11.60 28.10 -1.34
N PHE A 133 12.55 28.62 -2.11
CA PHE A 133 12.25 29.40 -3.31
C PHE A 133 11.37 28.59 -4.28
N ASN A 134 10.29 29.20 -4.76
CA ASN A 134 9.25 28.60 -5.60
C ASN A 134 8.58 27.30 -5.09
N ALA A 135 8.62 27.02 -3.79
CA ALA A 135 7.97 25.86 -3.17
C ALA A 135 6.56 26.16 -2.65
N ASP A 136 5.68 25.17 -2.67
CA ASP A 136 4.37 25.21 -2.02
C ASP A 136 4.50 25.14 -0.48
N PRO A 137 3.52 25.68 0.28
CA PRO A 137 3.45 25.52 1.73
C PRO A 137 3.57 24.05 2.19
N PRO A 138 4.23 23.76 3.33
CA PRO A 138 4.36 22.41 3.87
C PRO A 138 3.00 21.72 4.08
N PHE A 139 2.96 20.41 3.90
CA PHE A 139 1.79 19.56 4.12
C PHE A 139 2.19 18.11 4.37
N SER A 140 1.36 17.34 5.06
CA SER A 140 1.61 15.91 5.28
C SER A 140 1.24 15.05 4.06
N PHE A 141 -0.04 14.98 3.69
CA PHE A 141 -0.50 14.18 2.55
C PHE A 141 -1.65 14.86 1.79
N LYS A 142 -1.61 14.75 0.45
CA LYS A 142 -2.68 15.17 -0.45
C LYS A 142 -2.91 14.11 -1.53
N ASN A 143 -4.14 13.61 -1.63
CA ASN A 143 -4.64 12.89 -2.79
C ASN A 143 -5.03 13.92 -3.88
N VAL A 144 -4.18 14.09 -4.89
CA VAL A 144 -4.36 15.11 -5.93
C VAL A 144 -5.27 14.58 -7.04
N ILE A 145 -4.98 13.37 -7.51
CA ILE A 145 -5.68 12.75 -8.63
C ILE A 145 -6.24 11.41 -8.15
N ARG A 146 -7.56 11.40 -7.95
CA ARG A 146 -8.32 10.15 -7.81
C ARG A 146 -8.04 9.25 -9.02
N LEU A 147 -7.95 7.93 -8.79
CA LEU A 147 -7.84 6.92 -9.83
C LEU A 147 -8.84 7.18 -10.97
N THR A 148 -8.30 7.34 -12.18
CA THR A 148 -9.04 7.71 -13.39
C THR A 148 -8.45 7.01 -14.60
N ASN A 149 -9.27 6.75 -15.62
CA ASN A 149 -8.79 6.29 -16.94
C ASN A 149 -8.46 7.45 -17.89
N ASP A 150 -8.74 8.70 -17.47
CA ASP A 150 -8.42 9.90 -18.24
C ASP A 150 -6.96 10.34 -18.03
N ILE A 151 -6.08 9.86 -18.92
CA ILE A 151 -4.66 10.21 -18.95
C ILE A 151 -4.44 11.70 -19.18
N ASN A 152 -5.27 12.36 -20.00
CA ASN A 152 -5.08 13.77 -20.30
C ASN A 152 -5.33 14.59 -19.04
N LYS A 153 -6.37 14.24 -18.29
CA LYS A 153 -6.61 14.81 -16.96
C LYS A 153 -5.46 14.52 -16.01
N PHE A 154 -4.96 13.28 -15.97
CA PHE A 154 -3.81 12.92 -15.13
C PHE A 154 -2.60 13.82 -15.43
N SER A 155 -2.21 13.92 -16.70
CA SER A 155 -1.06 14.72 -17.14
C SER A 155 -1.29 16.22 -16.88
N GLN A 156 -2.48 16.75 -17.17
CA GLN A 156 -2.79 18.16 -16.94
C GLN A 156 -2.76 18.55 -15.46
N GLU A 157 -3.26 17.71 -14.55
CA GLU A 157 -3.18 17.98 -13.12
C GLU A 157 -1.75 17.83 -12.61
N LEU A 158 -1.02 16.79 -13.01
CA LEU A 158 0.38 16.58 -12.62
C LEU A 158 1.29 17.75 -13.03
N MET A 159 1.06 18.36 -14.21
CA MET A 159 1.84 19.52 -14.67
C MET A 159 1.67 20.76 -13.77
N LYS A 160 0.60 20.86 -12.98
CA LYS A 160 0.37 21.98 -12.05
C LYS A 160 1.11 21.82 -10.74
N GLU A 161 1.58 20.61 -10.44
CA GLU A 161 2.17 20.28 -9.16
C GLU A 161 3.56 20.91 -9.00
N ARG A 162 3.86 21.34 -7.77
CA ARG A 162 5.14 21.92 -7.39
C ARG A 162 5.62 21.28 -6.08
N ILE A 163 6.94 21.18 -5.96
CA ILE A 163 7.62 20.75 -4.74
C ILE A 163 7.27 21.63 -3.54
N SER A 164 7.49 21.07 -2.36
CA SER A 164 7.34 21.70 -1.05
C SER A 164 8.56 21.33 -0.20
N GLY A 165 8.37 21.05 1.09
CA GLY A 165 9.36 20.43 1.95
C GLY A 165 9.19 20.78 3.44
N ASN A 166 10.09 20.23 4.24
CA ASN A 166 10.20 20.26 5.69
C ASN A 166 11.64 20.57 6.16
N LEU A 167 11.95 20.42 7.45
CA LEU A 167 13.23 20.79 8.04
C LEU A 167 14.20 19.60 8.16
N ASP A 168 13.70 18.42 8.48
CA ASP A 168 14.47 17.19 8.66
C ASP A 168 14.41 16.28 7.44
N ALA A 169 15.29 15.26 7.42
CA ALA A 169 15.44 14.39 6.25
C ALA A 169 14.43 13.23 6.18
N PRO A 170 14.06 12.53 7.28
CA PRO A 170 13.01 11.52 7.21
C PRO A 170 11.65 12.18 6.91
N GLU A 171 10.84 11.54 6.06
CA GLU A 171 9.58 12.11 5.61
C GLU A 171 8.37 11.35 6.18
N GLY A 172 7.20 11.99 6.12
CA GLY A 172 5.92 11.48 6.61
C GLY A 172 5.21 10.51 5.66
N GLY A 173 5.93 9.80 4.79
CA GLY A 173 5.36 8.91 3.77
C GLY A 173 4.45 7.80 4.32
N PHE A 174 4.67 7.38 5.57
CA PHE A 174 3.85 6.36 6.23
C PHE A 174 2.40 6.83 6.50
N ASP A 175 2.18 8.11 6.83
CA ASP A 175 0.81 8.67 6.91
C ASP A 175 0.12 8.57 5.54
N ALA A 176 0.86 8.87 4.48
CA ALA A 176 0.34 8.87 3.12
C ALA A 176 0.00 7.46 2.61
N ILE A 177 0.85 6.46 2.86
CA ILE A 177 0.56 5.04 2.57
C ILE A 177 -0.71 4.61 3.31
N LEU A 178 -0.83 4.93 4.60
CA LEU A 178 -1.99 4.56 5.39
C LEU A 178 -3.27 5.19 4.82
N GLN A 179 -3.28 6.50 4.58
CA GLN A 179 -4.46 7.19 4.04
C GLN A 179 -4.83 6.65 2.65
N THR A 180 -3.84 6.30 1.83
CA THR A 180 -4.05 5.69 0.51
C THR A 180 -4.72 4.31 0.61
N ALA A 181 -4.38 3.53 1.64
CA ALA A 181 -5.00 2.22 1.86
C ALA A 181 -6.42 2.30 2.42
N VAL A 182 -6.66 3.17 3.41
CA VAL A 182 -7.94 3.20 4.13
C VAL A 182 -9.01 4.07 3.47
N CYS A 183 -8.62 5.09 2.71
CA CYS A 183 -9.56 5.99 2.03
C CYS A 183 -10.00 5.47 0.66
N LYS A 184 -10.51 4.23 0.60
CA LYS A 184 -10.90 3.55 -0.65
C LYS A 184 -11.79 4.41 -1.55
N GLU A 185 -12.78 5.08 -0.97
CA GLU A 185 -13.71 5.94 -1.71
C GLU A 185 -13.11 7.26 -2.16
N ASN A 186 -12.05 7.79 -1.54
CA ASN A 186 -11.39 9.03 -2.01
C ASN A 186 -10.36 8.70 -3.09
N ILE A 187 -9.59 7.63 -2.90
CA ILE A 187 -8.55 7.17 -3.81
C ILE A 187 -9.13 6.54 -5.06
N GLY A 188 -10.14 5.67 -4.91
CA GLY A 188 -10.92 5.09 -5.99
C GLY A 188 -10.59 3.66 -6.38
N TRP A 189 -9.99 2.88 -5.48
CA TRP A 189 -9.65 1.47 -5.69
C TRP A 189 -10.87 0.65 -6.14
N ARG A 190 -10.74 -0.11 -7.23
CA ARG A 190 -11.79 -0.97 -7.79
C ARG A 190 -11.72 -2.38 -7.25
N ASN A 191 -12.83 -2.91 -6.74
CA ASN A 191 -12.88 -4.23 -6.10
C ASN A 191 -12.31 -5.41 -6.91
N ASP A 192 -12.45 -5.39 -8.24
CA ASP A 192 -12.02 -6.48 -9.13
C ASP A 192 -10.80 -6.06 -9.98
N SER A 193 -9.80 -5.46 -9.36
CA SER A 193 -8.57 -5.02 -10.03
C SER A 193 -7.33 -5.31 -9.18
N THR A 194 -6.17 -5.37 -9.84
CA THR A 194 -4.87 -5.44 -9.17
C THR A 194 -4.50 -4.03 -8.70
N HIS A 195 -4.43 -3.81 -7.38
CA HIS A 195 -4.04 -2.52 -6.81
C HIS A 195 -2.53 -2.42 -6.65
N ILE A 196 -1.91 -1.50 -7.38
CA ILE A 196 -0.47 -1.22 -7.33
C ILE A 196 -0.24 0.17 -6.74
N LEU A 197 0.53 0.25 -5.67
CA LEU A 197 0.97 1.50 -5.05
C LEU A 197 2.46 1.71 -5.33
N VAL A 198 2.79 2.63 -6.21
CA VAL A 198 4.19 3.03 -6.44
C VAL A 198 4.54 4.13 -5.44
N PHE A 199 5.39 3.81 -4.49
CA PHE A 199 5.88 4.74 -3.48
C PHE A 199 7.26 5.26 -3.88
N SER A 200 7.37 6.56 -4.17
CA SER A 200 8.59 7.19 -4.70
C SER A 200 9.16 8.19 -3.69
N THR A 201 10.42 8.00 -3.29
CA THR A 201 11.14 8.91 -2.38
C THR A 201 12.66 8.72 -2.50
N GLU A 202 13.42 9.71 -2.05
CA GLU A 202 14.86 9.61 -1.83
C GLU A 202 15.25 9.55 -0.35
N SER A 203 14.27 9.71 0.54
CA SER A 203 14.46 9.93 1.97
C SER A 203 14.11 8.70 2.83
N ALA A 204 14.55 8.73 4.08
CA ALA A 204 14.07 7.79 5.09
C ALA A 204 12.62 8.12 5.50
N PHE A 205 12.03 7.34 6.39
CA PHE A 205 10.64 7.50 6.83
C PHE A 205 10.54 7.68 8.34
N HIS A 206 9.59 8.52 8.75
CA HIS A 206 9.09 8.54 10.12
C HIS A 206 8.10 7.41 10.39
N TYR A 207 8.12 6.87 11.60
CA TYR A 207 7.21 5.80 12.05
C TYR A 207 6.76 6.00 13.51
N GLU A 208 5.86 5.15 13.99
CA GLU A 208 5.30 5.22 15.35
C GLU A 208 6.36 5.57 16.41
N ALA A 209 5.99 6.50 17.30
CA ALA A 209 6.77 7.17 18.33
C ALA A 209 7.61 8.38 17.87
N ASP A 210 7.84 8.59 16.57
CA ASP A 210 8.58 9.77 16.11
C ASP A 210 7.81 11.08 16.32
N GLY A 211 6.47 11.08 16.22
CA GLY A 211 5.64 12.25 16.55
C GLY A 211 5.52 12.47 18.07
N ALA A 212 5.73 11.41 18.87
CA ALA A 212 5.76 11.50 20.32
C ALA A 212 7.14 11.95 20.85
N ASN A 213 8.21 11.75 20.09
CA ASN A 213 9.55 12.22 20.46
C ASN A 213 9.52 13.71 20.78
N VAL A 214 10.36 14.10 21.75
CA VAL A 214 10.20 15.17 22.79
C VAL A 214 9.86 16.58 22.27
N LEU A 215 9.75 16.80 20.96
CA LEU A 215 9.58 18.11 20.34
C LEU A 215 8.22 18.33 19.64
N ALA A 216 7.55 17.29 19.12
CA ALA A 216 6.26 17.44 18.42
C ALA A 216 5.03 17.25 19.33
N GLY A 217 5.16 16.46 20.41
CA GLY A 217 4.10 16.31 21.41
C GLY A 217 2.84 15.59 20.92
N ILE A 218 2.92 14.83 19.82
CA ILE A 218 1.80 14.08 19.26
C ILE A 218 1.74 12.72 19.97
N LEU A 219 1.01 12.66 21.08
CA LEU A 219 0.94 11.47 21.94
C LEU A 219 -0.10 10.44 21.49
N ARG A 220 -1.07 10.85 20.68
CA ARG A 220 -2.17 9.99 20.25
C ARG A 220 -1.69 9.09 19.12
N LYS A 221 -1.81 7.78 19.29
CA LYS A 221 -1.54 6.82 18.21
C LYS A 221 -2.45 7.04 17.01
N ASN A 222 -1.95 6.68 15.83
CA ASN A 222 -2.75 6.63 14.61
C ASN A 222 -3.99 5.74 14.80
N ASP A 223 -5.17 6.24 14.45
CA ASP A 223 -6.44 5.52 14.62
C ASP A 223 -6.81 4.64 13.42
N GLU A 224 -5.97 4.62 12.39
CA GLU A 224 -6.10 3.81 11.17
C GLU A 224 -7.36 4.10 10.35
N LYS A 225 -7.93 5.30 10.48
CA LYS A 225 -9.12 5.71 9.73
C LYS A 225 -8.79 6.68 8.60
N CYS A 226 -9.73 6.80 7.68
CA CYS A 226 -9.68 7.80 6.64
C CYS A 226 -10.00 9.19 7.21
N HIS A 227 -9.09 10.16 6.97
CA HIS A 227 -9.20 11.55 7.42
C HIS A 227 -8.91 12.54 6.28
N LEU A 228 -9.25 12.15 5.06
CA LEU A 228 -9.19 13.04 3.90
C LEU A 228 -10.44 13.92 3.84
N THR A 229 -10.22 15.20 3.56
CA THR A 229 -11.31 16.08 3.12
C THR A 229 -11.83 15.66 1.74
N GLN A 230 -12.95 16.24 1.32
CA GLN A 230 -13.45 16.08 -0.05
C GLN A 230 -12.44 16.57 -1.11
N ALA A 231 -11.57 17.51 -0.74
CA ALA A 231 -10.48 18.00 -1.58
C ALA A 231 -9.21 17.12 -1.54
N GLY A 232 -9.26 15.96 -0.87
CA GLY A 232 -8.14 15.01 -0.81
C GLY A 232 -7.02 15.37 0.17
N ILE A 233 -7.22 16.39 1.03
CA ILE A 233 -6.20 16.82 1.99
C ILE A 233 -6.35 16.05 3.31
N TYR A 234 -5.25 15.49 3.83
CA TYR A 234 -5.21 14.85 5.15
C TYR A 234 -5.25 15.88 6.29
N THR A 235 -6.07 15.62 7.31
CA THR A 235 -6.39 16.62 8.36
C THR A 235 -5.98 16.23 9.77
N PHE A 236 -5.41 15.03 9.94
CA PHE A 236 -5.06 14.46 11.24
C PHE A 236 -3.55 14.33 11.46
N ASP A 237 -2.74 14.86 10.55
CA ASP A 237 -1.27 14.84 10.61
C ASP A 237 -0.72 15.29 11.97
N THR A 238 -1.24 16.39 12.53
CA THR A 238 -0.84 16.93 13.84
C THR A 238 -1.65 16.41 15.02
N ARG A 239 -2.65 15.56 14.77
CA ARG A 239 -3.57 15.03 15.78
C ARG A 239 -3.25 13.60 16.21
N GLN A 240 -2.51 12.88 15.37
CA GLN A 240 -2.10 11.51 15.63
C GLN A 240 -0.72 11.23 15.05
N ASP A 241 -0.03 10.30 15.70
CA ASP A 241 1.33 9.90 15.37
C ASP A 241 1.40 9.20 14.01
N TYR A 242 2.61 9.03 13.50
CA TYR A 242 2.87 8.21 12.31
C TYR A 242 2.43 6.76 12.58
N PRO A 243 1.98 6.03 11.54
CA PRO A 243 1.65 4.63 11.70
C PRO A 243 2.90 3.76 11.86
N SER A 244 2.72 2.58 12.44
CA SER A 244 3.79 1.60 12.59
C SER A 244 3.91 0.69 11.36
N VAL A 245 5.09 0.09 11.17
CA VAL A 245 5.31 -0.88 10.08
C VAL A 245 4.28 -2.03 10.09
N PRO A 246 3.97 -2.69 11.23
CA PRO A 246 2.94 -3.74 11.27
C PRO A 246 1.55 -3.25 10.86
N THR A 247 1.23 -1.98 11.14
CA THR A 247 -0.03 -1.36 10.73
C THR A 247 -0.13 -1.27 9.22
N LEU A 248 0.93 -0.76 8.55
CA LEU A 248 0.96 -0.68 7.10
C LEU A 248 0.90 -2.06 6.44
N VAL A 249 1.67 -3.03 6.94
CA VAL A 249 1.66 -4.42 6.43
C VAL A 249 0.25 -5.01 6.48
N ARG A 250 -0.45 -4.83 7.60
CA ARG A 250 -1.83 -5.32 7.74
C ARG A 250 -2.80 -4.57 6.83
N LEU A 251 -2.76 -3.25 6.78
CA LEU A 251 -3.74 -2.45 6.04
C LEU A 251 -3.59 -2.60 4.52
N LEU A 252 -2.36 -2.65 4.01
CA LEU A 252 -2.10 -2.90 2.59
C LEU A 252 -2.56 -4.30 2.21
N LYS A 253 -2.29 -5.32 3.04
CA LYS A 253 -2.79 -6.68 2.84
C LYS A 253 -4.33 -6.75 2.88
N GLN A 254 -4.99 -6.08 3.82
CA GLN A 254 -6.46 -6.04 3.93
C GLN A 254 -7.13 -5.28 2.78
N SER A 255 -6.36 -4.47 2.05
CA SER A 255 -6.84 -3.69 0.92
C SER A 255 -6.37 -4.27 -0.42
N ASP A 256 -5.70 -5.42 -0.41
CA ASP A 256 -5.10 -6.07 -1.56
C ASP A 256 -4.20 -5.14 -2.39
N ILE A 257 -3.50 -4.21 -1.71
CA ILE A 257 -2.58 -3.25 -2.32
C ILE A 257 -1.15 -3.79 -2.29
N ILE A 258 -0.53 -3.82 -3.45
CA ILE A 258 0.85 -4.25 -3.68
C ILE A 258 1.74 -3.00 -3.71
N PRO A 259 2.56 -2.75 -2.66
CA PRO A 259 3.49 -1.64 -2.68
C PRO A 259 4.72 -1.98 -3.55
N ILE A 260 5.10 -1.02 -4.40
CA ILE A 260 6.37 -1.00 -5.12
C ILE A 260 7.14 0.19 -4.57
N PHE A 261 8.26 -0.06 -3.90
CA PHE A 261 9.11 0.99 -3.37
C PHE A 261 10.13 1.40 -4.44
N ALA A 262 9.95 2.58 -5.01
CA ALA A 262 10.87 3.20 -5.94
C ALA A 262 11.73 4.19 -5.14
N VAL A 263 12.97 3.82 -4.82
CA VAL A 263 13.80 4.57 -3.86
C VAL A 263 15.19 4.82 -4.42
N THR A 264 15.73 6.02 -4.21
CA THR A 264 17.10 6.37 -4.60
C THR A 264 18.14 5.69 -3.71
N ASN A 265 19.41 5.69 -4.13
CA ASN A 265 20.48 4.93 -3.47
C ASN A 265 20.71 5.29 -1.99
N HIS A 266 20.50 6.54 -1.60
CA HIS A 266 20.83 7.00 -0.24
C HIS A 266 19.96 6.35 0.85
N SER A 267 18.72 6.02 0.52
CA SER A 267 17.74 5.45 1.46
C SER A 267 17.39 3.99 1.16
N TYR A 268 17.94 3.42 0.09
CA TYR A 268 17.62 2.07 -0.40
C TYR A 268 17.72 0.99 0.68
N ASP A 269 18.76 1.02 1.52
CA ASP A 269 19.01 0.01 2.57
C ASP A 269 17.89 -0.06 3.62
N TYR A 270 17.20 1.06 3.88
CA TYR A 270 16.05 1.09 4.78
C TYR A 270 14.87 0.34 4.15
N TYR A 271 14.61 0.58 2.87
CA TYR A 271 13.51 -0.02 2.14
C TYR A 271 13.76 -1.48 1.76
N GLU A 272 15.03 -1.88 1.58
CA GLU A 272 15.42 -3.29 1.42
C GLU A 272 15.03 -4.12 2.66
N LYS A 273 15.11 -3.54 3.84
CA LYS A 273 14.66 -4.18 5.08
C LYS A 273 13.15 -4.10 5.23
N LEU A 274 12.55 -2.97 4.87
CA LEU A 274 11.12 -2.73 5.01
C LEU A 274 10.29 -3.65 4.10
N HIS A 275 10.67 -3.79 2.83
CA HIS A 275 9.87 -4.57 1.86
C HIS A 275 9.73 -6.04 2.29
N LYS A 276 10.69 -6.60 3.04
CA LYS A 276 10.68 -7.99 3.50
C LYS A 276 9.50 -8.33 4.42
N TYR A 277 8.86 -7.32 5.00
CA TYR A 277 7.65 -7.52 5.82
C TYR A 277 6.37 -7.64 4.99
N PHE A 278 6.39 -7.22 3.72
CA PHE A 278 5.25 -7.28 2.81
C PHE A 278 5.32 -8.58 2.01
N GLN A 279 4.19 -9.31 1.94
CA GLN A 279 4.16 -10.64 1.29
C GLN A 279 4.28 -10.56 -0.24
N LEU A 280 3.82 -9.45 -0.82
CA LEU A 280 3.85 -9.15 -2.25
C LEU A 280 4.29 -7.69 -2.42
N SER A 281 5.59 -7.45 -2.40
CA SER A 281 6.16 -6.13 -2.66
C SER A 281 7.42 -6.25 -3.48
N GLU A 282 7.63 -5.30 -4.37
CA GLU A 282 8.86 -5.15 -5.13
C GLU A 282 9.61 -3.88 -4.68
N ILE A 283 10.91 -3.88 -4.86
CA ILE A 283 11.75 -2.69 -4.66
C ILE A 283 12.51 -2.41 -5.96
N GLY A 284 12.36 -1.19 -6.45
CA GLY A 284 13.08 -0.66 -7.60
C GLY A 284 14.11 0.36 -7.14
N ARG A 285 15.32 0.30 -7.71
CA ARG A 285 16.29 1.39 -7.59
C ARG A 285 15.88 2.51 -8.54
N LEU A 286 15.63 3.69 -8.00
CA LEU A 286 15.56 4.91 -8.82
C LEU A 286 16.97 5.43 -9.03
N GLN A 287 17.26 5.88 -10.26
CA GLN A 287 18.41 6.76 -10.49
C GLN A 287 18.18 8.08 -9.74
N GLU A 288 19.23 8.88 -9.50
CA GLU A 288 19.11 10.14 -8.75
C GLU A 288 18.14 11.15 -9.37
N ASP A 289 17.76 10.95 -10.64
CA ASP A 289 16.77 11.75 -11.36
C ASP A 289 15.44 11.00 -11.61
N SER A 290 15.23 9.82 -11.03
CA SER A 290 14.05 8.97 -11.29
C SER A 290 13.83 8.60 -12.76
N SER A 291 14.91 8.50 -13.55
CA SER A 291 14.89 7.96 -14.94
C SER A 291 15.08 6.45 -15.05
#